data_AF-A0A6C2YU24-F1
#
_entry.id   AF-A0A6C2YU24-F1
#
_cell.length_a   1.000
_cell.length_b   1.000
_cell.length_c   1.000
_cell.angle_alpha   90.00
_cell.angle_beta   90.00
_cell.angle_gamma   90.00
#
_symmetry.space_group_name_H-M   'P 1'
#
loop_
_entity.id
_entity.type
_entity.pdbx_description
1 polymer ?
#
loop_
_entity_poly.entity_id
_entity_poly.type
_entity_poly.pdbx_seq_one_letter_code
_entity_poly.pdbx_strand_id
1 'polypeptide(L)'
;MPLHEFATYDNIERSFLSRISETLSEQPIFDEYADWLSKVDPVAATFVRAYSEHAFSGSPKPGPMTHRNPSWHRILGYCLGYDDRAWHETIREIPVSTRSIIDRWVRPIVTITAQECSLASLPLGESRFLGAPDLPAGFSWPVCAHGPLIFQAQINLSDLRHSVATHRFGLPSDGWLVLFAFDDEITGYQPGVVSRGADRVYKEVPDLTLLTYIPASAELVRFALPTGMRPWNHADFACSLTFGESLDIPWGYDTDDPRLHDEGVSEWMASMRGGWGCKLMGYPWHGRTENTSPGPDWRNLITLGSIQETGWSWCDGQHLDVYVHEDGLRNRSFHPFYGYAA
;
A
#
# COMPACT_ATOMS: atom_id res chain seq x y z
N MET A 1 -22.40 -8.82 25.12
CA MET A 1 -22.86 -7.68 24.30
C MET A 1 -23.55 -8.21 23.05
N PRO A 2 -24.70 -7.66 22.64
CA PRO A 2 -25.37 -8.03 21.40
C PRO A 2 -24.55 -7.58 20.18
N LEU A 3 -24.62 -8.33 19.07
CA LEU A 3 -23.91 -8.04 17.81
C LEU A 3 -24.15 -6.63 17.26
N HIS A 4 -25.29 -6.02 17.58
CA HIS A 4 -25.66 -4.68 17.14
C HIS A 4 -24.88 -3.55 17.85
N GLU A 5 -24.45 -3.77 19.10
CA GLU A 5 -23.60 -2.81 19.82
C GLU A 5 -22.17 -2.84 19.25
N PHE A 6 -21.63 -4.02 18.92
CA PHE A 6 -20.30 -4.17 18.31
C PHE A 6 -20.16 -3.40 16.99
N ALA A 7 -21.13 -3.52 16.08
CA ALA A 7 -21.08 -2.80 14.79
C ALA A 7 -21.10 -1.26 14.96
N THR A 8 -21.68 -0.76 16.05
CA THR A 8 -21.75 0.68 16.32
C THR A 8 -20.43 1.19 16.91
N TYR A 9 -19.80 0.42 17.79
CA TYR A 9 -18.47 0.74 18.32
C TYR A 9 -17.40 0.70 17.23
N ASP A 10 -17.44 -0.29 16.33
CA ASP A 10 -16.52 -0.39 15.19
C ASP A 10 -16.59 0.84 14.27
N ASN A 11 -17.78 1.37 14.00
CA ASN A 11 -17.94 2.55 13.13
C ASN A 11 -17.44 3.85 13.80
N ILE A 12 -17.65 4.00 15.11
CA ILE A 12 -17.16 5.15 15.87
C ILE A 12 -15.63 5.09 16.00
N GLU A 13 -15.08 3.92 16.33
CA GLU A 13 -13.63 3.70 16.37
C GLU A 13 -12.99 4.01 15.02
N ARG A 14 -13.56 3.50 13.91
CA ARG A 14 -13.09 3.83 12.55
C ARG A 14 -13.07 5.33 12.27
N SER A 15 -14.09 6.07 12.69
CA SER A 15 -14.14 7.52 12.51
C SER A 15 -13.04 8.24 13.29
N PHE A 16 -12.71 7.78 14.50
CA PHE A 16 -11.60 8.33 15.26
C PHE A 16 -10.24 7.98 14.63
N LEU A 17 -10.05 6.74 14.22
CA LEU A 17 -8.80 6.29 13.61
C LEU A 17 -8.51 7.01 12.28
N SER A 18 -9.54 7.21 11.45
CA SER A 18 -9.41 8.04 10.23
C SER A 18 -8.97 9.47 10.59
N ARG A 19 -9.65 10.14 11.54
CA ARG A 19 -9.30 11.50 11.98
C ARG A 19 -7.89 11.62 12.61
N ILE A 20 -7.50 10.66 13.44
CA ILE A 20 -6.15 10.60 14.05
C ILE A 20 -5.11 10.40 12.95
N SER A 21 -5.38 9.50 12.01
CA SER A 21 -4.45 9.23 10.92
C SER A 21 -4.28 10.45 10.01
N GLU A 22 -5.36 11.19 9.73
CA GLU A 22 -5.33 12.43 8.95
C GLU A 22 -4.58 13.57 9.66
N THR A 23 -4.54 13.53 11.00
CA THR A 23 -4.12 14.67 11.82
C THR A 23 -3.26 14.22 12.99
N LEU A 24 -2.20 13.45 12.69
CA LEU A 24 -1.23 12.97 13.70
C LEU A 24 -0.54 14.11 14.48
N SER A 25 -0.69 15.36 14.02
CA SER A 25 -0.14 16.58 14.64
C SER A 25 -1.14 17.36 15.50
N GLU A 26 -2.35 16.86 15.76
CA GLU A 26 -3.36 17.57 16.54
C GLU A 26 -3.72 16.88 17.86
N GLN A 27 -3.19 17.42 18.96
CA GLN A 27 -3.46 16.97 20.33
C GLN A 27 -4.96 16.77 20.65
N PRO A 28 -5.89 17.67 20.25
CA PRO A 28 -7.30 17.54 20.62
C PRO A 28 -7.97 16.25 20.11
N ILE A 29 -7.53 15.71 18.97
CA ILE A 29 -8.12 14.49 18.40
C ILE A 29 -7.70 13.25 19.20
N PHE A 30 -6.44 13.20 19.65
CA PHE A 30 -5.97 12.15 20.55
C PHE A 30 -6.70 12.18 21.89
N ASP A 31 -6.99 13.37 22.40
CA ASP A 31 -7.70 13.53 23.67
C ASP A 31 -9.17 13.10 23.55
N GLU A 32 -9.86 13.47 22.47
CA GLU A 32 -11.24 13.04 22.16
C GLU A 32 -11.32 11.51 21.99
N TYR A 33 -10.31 10.92 21.35
CA TYR A 33 -10.24 9.47 21.21
C TYR A 33 -9.95 8.76 22.53
N ALA A 34 -9.05 9.30 23.35
CA ALA A 34 -8.83 8.79 24.69
C ALA A 34 -10.08 8.90 25.58
N ASP A 35 -10.87 9.97 25.43
CA ASP A 35 -12.18 10.12 26.10
C ASP A 35 -13.15 9.02 25.67
N TRP A 36 -13.21 8.69 24.38
CA TRP A 36 -14.03 7.59 23.90
C TRP A 36 -13.50 6.24 24.41
N LEU A 37 -12.21 5.97 24.27
CA LEU A 37 -11.56 4.75 24.77
C LEU A 37 -11.78 4.57 26.27
N SER A 38 -11.84 5.64 27.06
CA SER A 38 -12.02 5.51 28.51
C SER A 38 -13.32 4.78 28.90
N LYS A 39 -14.28 4.71 27.97
CA LYS A 39 -15.57 4.04 28.14
C LYS A 39 -15.54 2.58 27.71
N VAL A 40 -14.61 2.19 26.84
CA VAL A 40 -14.58 0.86 26.17
C VAL A 40 -13.30 0.07 26.44
N ASP A 41 -12.15 0.74 26.54
CA ASP A 41 -10.85 0.21 26.94
C ASP A 41 -10.07 1.28 27.75
N PRO A 42 -10.29 1.36 29.07
CA PRO A 42 -9.66 2.35 29.95
C PRO A 42 -8.13 2.27 30.00
N VAL A 43 -7.58 1.08 29.72
CA VAL A 43 -6.13 0.87 29.69
C VAL A 43 -5.55 1.52 28.43
N ALA A 44 -6.17 1.31 27.27
CA ALA A 44 -5.78 1.97 26.03
C ALA A 44 -5.94 3.50 26.14
N ALA A 45 -7.03 3.98 26.74
CA ALA A 45 -7.27 5.40 26.97
C ALA A 45 -6.14 6.08 27.76
N THR A 46 -5.70 5.45 28.86
CA THR A 46 -4.64 5.98 29.71
C THR A 46 -3.33 6.16 28.94
N PHE A 47 -2.98 5.19 28.10
CA PHE A 47 -1.81 5.30 27.26
C PHE A 47 -1.98 6.36 26.17
N VAL A 48 -3.11 6.40 25.45
CA VAL A 48 -3.32 7.38 24.36
C VAL A 48 -3.13 8.81 24.89
N ARG A 49 -3.59 9.11 26.11
CA ARG A 49 -3.31 10.40 26.78
C ARG A 49 -1.84 10.62 27.06
N ALA A 50 -1.16 9.64 27.66
CA ALA A 50 0.27 9.76 27.95
C ALA A 50 1.12 9.92 26.67
N TYR A 51 0.71 9.29 25.57
CA TYR A 51 1.34 9.44 24.26
C TYR A 51 1.05 10.83 23.67
N SER A 52 -0.19 11.29 23.70
CA SER A 52 -0.60 12.65 23.31
C SER A 52 0.23 13.70 24.07
N GLU A 53 0.28 13.60 25.39
CA GLU A 53 1.10 14.47 26.25
C GLU A 53 2.59 14.41 25.86
N HIS A 54 3.16 13.22 25.64
CA HIS A 54 4.55 13.10 25.18
C HIS A 54 4.79 13.80 23.84
N ALA A 55 3.96 13.53 22.83
CA ALA A 55 4.10 14.02 21.47
C ALA A 55 4.01 15.56 21.39
N PHE A 56 3.14 16.17 22.21
CA PHE A 56 2.84 17.60 22.12
C PHE A 56 3.48 18.48 23.20
N SER A 57 3.90 17.92 24.33
CA SER A 57 4.49 18.68 25.44
C SER A 57 5.93 18.28 25.79
N GLY A 58 6.48 17.23 25.18
CA GLY A 58 7.83 16.74 25.47
C GLY A 58 7.95 16.01 26.82
N SER A 59 6.82 15.61 27.40
CA SER A 59 6.75 14.80 28.63
C SER A 59 7.52 13.47 28.48
N PRO A 60 7.88 12.76 29.56
CA PRO A 60 8.55 11.46 29.43
C PRO A 60 7.71 10.46 28.63
N LYS A 61 8.35 9.73 27.70
CA LYS A 61 7.68 8.70 26.89
C LYS A 61 7.02 7.68 27.82
N PRO A 62 5.73 7.33 27.63
CA PRO A 62 5.12 6.25 28.39
C PRO A 62 5.92 4.94 28.20
N GLY A 63 6.07 4.16 29.27
CA GLY A 63 6.77 2.87 29.21
C GLY A 63 6.08 1.90 28.25
N PRO A 64 6.81 0.95 27.65
CA PRO A 64 6.21 -0.04 26.76
C PRO A 64 5.14 -0.82 27.52
N MET A 65 3.92 -0.87 26.99
CA MET A 65 2.91 -1.76 27.53
C MET A 65 3.34 -3.20 27.26
N THR A 66 3.75 -3.90 28.32
CA THR A 66 4.19 -5.30 28.28
C THR A 66 3.06 -6.31 28.06
N HIS A 67 1.84 -5.84 27.76
CA HIS A 67 0.68 -6.70 27.53
C HIS A 67 0.17 -6.54 26.09
N ARG A 68 0.23 -7.68 25.39
CA ARG A 68 -0.36 -8.00 24.09
C ARG A 68 -1.84 -7.62 24.01
N ASN A 69 -2.16 -6.34 23.87
CA ASN A 69 -3.48 -5.88 23.47
C ASN A 69 -3.41 -5.54 21.96
N PRO A 70 -3.88 -6.42 21.05
CA PRO A 70 -3.89 -6.17 19.60
C PRO A 70 -4.70 -4.92 19.20
N SER A 71 -5.45 -4.33 20.13
CA SER A 71 -6.11 -3.04 19.95
C SER A 71 -5.09 -1.89 19.76
N TRP A 72 -3.85 -2.01 20.28
CA TRP A 72 -2.76 -1.07 19.98
C TRP A 72 -2.32 -1.11 18.50
N HIS A 73 -2.35 -2.29 17.86
CA HIS A 73 -2.13 -2.40 16.41
C HIS A 73 -3.25 -1.69 15.62
N ARG A 74 -4.47 -1.67 16.16
CA ARG A 74 -5.62 -0.98 15.56
C ARG A 74 -5.60 0.53 15.79
N ILE A 75 -5.09 0.99 16.93
CA ILE A 75 -5.13 2.39 17.36
C ILE A 75 -4.15 3.29 16.58
N LEU A 76 -2.91 2.83 16.38
CA LEU A 76 -1.90 3.61 15.65
C LEU A 76 -1.69 3.09 14.23
N GLY A 77 -2.13 1.88 13.90
CA GLY A 77 -1.88 1.26 12.60
C GLY A 77 -0.47 0.69 12.42
N TYR A 78 0.34 0.64 13.48
CA TYR A 78 1.69 0.07 13.39
C TYR A 78 2.12 -0.61 14.69
N CYS A 79 2.87 -1.70 14.52
CA CYS A 79 3.91 -2.09 15.45
C CYS A 79 5.12 -1.20 15.12
N LEU A 80 5.67 -0.42 16.07
CA LEU A 80 7.09 -0.08 15.98
C LEU A 80 7.85 -1.38 16.25
N GLY A 81 7.87 -2.26 15.26
CA GLY A 81 8.09 -3.68 15.44
C GLY A 81 8.91 -4.25 14.30
N TYR A 82 10.11 -3.71 14.12
CA TYR A 82 11.29 -4.54 13.87
C TYR A 82 12.23 -4.33 15.05
N ASP A 83 12.64 -5.43 15.67
CA ASP A 83 13.60 -5.59 16.77
C ASP A 83 14.07 -4.28 17.45
N ASP A 84 13.51 -4.01 18.63
CA ASP A 84 13.53 -2.78 19.43
C ASP A 84 14.95 -2.33 19.90
N ARG A 85 16.02 -2.92 19.37
CA ARG A 85 17.40 -2.45 19.54
C ARG A 85 17.91 -1.68 18.34
N ALA A 86 17.79 -2.24 17.13
CA ALA A 86 18.32 -1.59 15.94
C ALA A 86 17.59 -0.28 15.67
N TRP A 87 16.25 -0.28 15.72
CA TRP A 87 15.44 0.93 15.58
C TRP A 87 15.77 2.01 16.64
N HIS A 88 15.93 1.58 17.90
CA HIS A 88 16.24 2.49 19.00
C HIS A 88 17.68 3.03 18.98
N GLU A 89 18.64 2.26 18.50
CA GLU A 89 20.03 2.69 18.32
C GLU A 89 20.13 3.64 17.11
N THR A 90 19.51 3.31 15.98
CA THR A 90 19.55 4.13 14.78
C THR A 90 18.78 5.46 14.94
N ILE A 91 17.59 5.47 15.55
CA ILE A 91 16.86 6.74 15.81
C ILE A 91 17.60 7.64 16.83
N ARG A 92 18.39 7.06 17.73
CA ARG A 92 19.19 7.85 18.69
C ARG A 92 20.28 8.66 18.01
N GLU A 93 20.83 8.15 16.91
CA GLU A 93 21.84 8.82 16.11
C GLU A 93 21.24 9.88 15.16
N ILE A 94 19.95 9.79 14.87
CA ILE A 94 19.22 10.79 14.08
C ILE A 94 19.02 12.07 14.92
N PRO A 95 19.42 13.25 14.39
CA PRO A 95 19.19 14.53 15.06
C PRO A 95 17.72 14.73 15.45
N VAL A 96 17.48 15.32 16.62
CA VAL A 96 16.10 15.60 17.12
C VAL A 96 15.28 16.41 16.11
N SER A 97 15.92 17.34 15.40
CA SER A 97 15.31 18.10 14.30
C SER A 97 14.76 17.20 13.19
N THR A 98 15.41 16.05 12.93
CA THR A 98 15.01 15.09 11.91
C THR A 98 13.86 14.20 12.36
N ARG A 99 13.73 13.92 13.66
CA ARG A 99 12.57 13.16 14.19
C ARG A 99 11.24 13.83 13.90
N SER A 100 11.18 15.15 14.05
CA SER A 100 9.98 15.93 13.71
C SER A 100 9.59 15.88 12.22
N ILE A 101 10.53 15.50 11.35
CA ILE A 101 10.29 15.33 9.91
C ILE A 101 9.63 13.97 9.67
N ILE A 102 10.13 12.92 10.34
CA ILE A 102 9.56 11.57 10.27
C ILE A 102 8.08 11.62 10.63
N ASP A 103 7.71 12.29 11.72
CA ASP A 103 6.31 12.40 12.14
C ASP A 103 5.40 13.07 11.11
N ARG A 104 5.95 14.00 10.30
CA ARG A 104 5.19 14.70 9.25
C ARG A 104 4.97 13.83 8.02
N TRP A 105 5.96 13.01 7.68
CA TRP A 105 6.02 12.34 6.38
C TRP A 105 5.73 10.85 6.46
N VAL A 106 5.73 10.23 7.64
CA VAL A 106 5.35 8.83 7.81
C VAL A 106 3.91 8.58 7.36
N ARG A 107 3.72 7.54 6.55
CA ARG A 107 2.41 7.02 6.12
C ARG A 107 2.28 5.54 6.46
N PRO A 108 1.11 5.08 6.92
CA PRO A 108 0.84 3.66 7.06
C PRO A 108 0.76 3.00 5.67
N ILE A 109 1.27 1.78 5.56
CA ILE A 109 1.22 0.95 4.35
C ILE A 109 0.87 -0.49 4.69
N VAL A 110 0.31 -1.20 3.71
CA VAL A 110 0.22 -2.66 3.79
C VAL A 110 1.39 -3.27 3.03
N THR A 111 2.26 -4.01 3.71
CA THR A 111 3.30 -4.79 3.04
C THR A 111 2.69 -6.08 2.48
N ILE A 112 3.15 -6.50 1.30
CA ILE A 112 2.71 -7.74 0.66
C ILE A 112 3.90 -8.67 0.54
N THR A 113 3.78 -9.85 1.15
CA THR A 113 4.69 -10.96 0.93
C THR A 113 4.01 -11.98 0.04
N ALA A 114 4.69 -12.39 -1.03
CA ALA A 114 4.18 -13.31 -2.02
C ALA A 114 4.95 -14.64 -1.95
N GLN A 115 4.24 -15.74 -2.04
CA GLN A 115 4.83 -17.09 -2.07
C GLN A 115 4.26 -17.86 -3.25
N GLU A 116 5.14 -18.39 -4.11
CA GLU A 116 4.73 -19.24 -5.23
C GLU A 116 3.90 -20.44 -4.76
N CYS A 117 2.81 -20.70 -5.47
CA CYS A 117 1.90 -21.80 -5.24
C CYS A 117 1.19 -22.25 -6.52
N SER A 118 0.53 -23.41 -6.47
CA SER A 118 -0.33 -23.86 -7.55
C SER A 118 -1.64 -23.09 -7.58
N LEU A 119 -2.00 -22.49 -8.72
CA LEU A 119 -3.29 -21.81 -8.92
C LEU A 119 -4.50 -22.71 -8.59
N ALA A 120 -4.40 -24.01 -8.85
CA ALA A 120 -5.48 -24.97 -8.56
C ALA A 120 -5.74 -25.14 -7.05
N SER A 121 -4.76 -24.80 -6.20
CA SER A 121 -4.91 -24.87 -4.74
C SER A 121 -5.56 -23.63 -4.14
N LEU A 122 -5.67 -22.53 -4.90
CA LEU A 122 -6.25 -21.28 -4.42
C LEU A 122 -7.78 -21.26 -4.58
N PRO A 123 -8.55 -21.02 -3.50
CA PRO A 123 -9.98 -20.74 -3.60
C PRO A 123 -10.33 -19.59 -4.56
N LEU A 124 -11.59 -19.55 -5.03
CA LEU A 124 -12.10 -18.43 -5.83
C LEU A 124 -12.12 -17.15 -5.00
N GLY A 125 -11.67 -16.05 -5.61
CA GLY A 125 -11.61 -14.73 -4.99
C GLY A 125 -10.41 -14.50 -4.06
N GLU A 126 -9.49 -15.46 -3.92
CA GLU A 126 -8.30 -15.27 -3.07
C GLU A 126 -7.35 -14.20 -3.59
N SER A 127 -6.70 -13.51 -2.65
CA SER A 127 -5.66 -12.53 -2.92
C SER A 127 -4.43 -13.21 -3.52
N ARG A 128 -3.95 -12.74 -4.68
CA ARG A 128 -2.81 -13.33 -5.40
C ARG A 128 -2.12 -12.38 -6.37
N PHE A 129 -0.88 -12.72 -6.70
CA PHE A 129 -0.21 -12.27 -7.91
C PHE A 129 -0.16 -13.37 -8.96
N LEU A 130 -0.15 -12.96 -10.23
CA LEU A 130 0.04 -13.83 -11.40
C LEU A 130 -0.95 -15.02 -11.50
N GLY A 131 -0.75 -15.86 -12.52
CA GLY A 131 -1.67 -16.95 -12.86
C GLY A 131 -2.92 -16.43 -13.56
N ALA A 132 -4.10 -16.88 -13.12
CA ALA A 132 -5.36 -16.50 -13.73
C ALA A 132 -6.28 -15.73 -12.76
N PRO A 133 -6.96 -14.65 -13.23
CA PRO A 133 -7.87 -13.88 -12.40
C PRO A 133 -9.19 -14.63 -12.17
N ASP A 134 -9.86 -14.30 -11.06
CA ASP A 134 -11.27 -14.63 -10.85
C ASP A 134 -12.10 -13.39 -11.18
N LEU A 135 -12.98 -13.49 -12.17
CA LEU A 135 -13.73 -12.35 -12.69
C LEU A 135 -15.21 -12.72 -12.82
N PRO A 136 -16.12 -11.72 -12.86
CA PRO A 136 -17.52 -11.96 -13.18
C PRO A 136 -17.69 -12.70 -14.50
N ALA A 137 -18.67 -13.61 -14.55
CA ALA A 137 -19.02 -14.27 -15.80
C ALA A 137 -19.32 -13.23 -16.90
N GLY A 138 -18.70 -13.40 -18.08
CA GLY A 138 -18.85 -12.48 -19.21
C GLY A 138 -17.94 -11.25 -19.18
N PHE A 139 -17.03 -11.13 -18.21
CA PHE A 139 -15.99 -10.10 -18.23
C PHE A 139 -15.17 -10.18 -19.55
N SER A 140 -14.96 -9.04 -20.21
CA SER A 140 -14.17 -8.98 -21.44
C SER A 140 -12.69 -8.82 -21.08
N TRP A 141 -11.83 -9.73 -21.56
CA TRP A 141 -10.40 -9.63 -21.28
C TRP A 141 -9.84 -8.30 -21.81
N PRO A 142 -9.05 -7.57 -21.01
CA PRO A 142 -8.55 -6.27 -21.42
C PRO A 142 -7.46 -6.40 -22.49
N VAL A 143 -7.55 -5.56 -23.51
CA VAL A 143 -6.67 -5.56 -24.69
C VAL A 143 -6.26 -4.12 -25.00
N CYS A 144 -4.98 -3.91 -25.28
CA CYS A 144 -4.44 -2.67 -25.81
C CYS A 144 -4.05 -2.82 -27.28
N ALA A 145 -3.56 -1.75 -27.91
CA ALA A 145 -3.11 -1.78 -29.31
C ALA A 145 -2.00 -2.82 -29.59
N HIS A 146 -1.26 -3.26 -28.56
CA HIS A 146 -0.17 -4.21 -28.68
C HIS A 146 -0.56 -5.66 -28.34
N GLY A 147 -1.77 -5.89 -27.82
CA GLY A 147 -2.26 -7.22 -27.44
C GLY A 147 -2.98 -7.26 -26.10
N PRO A 148 -3.31 -8.48 -25.62
CA PRO A 148 -3.96 -8.67 -24.33
C PRO A 148 -3.06 -8.20 -23.19
N LEU A 149 -3.66 -7.54 -22.19
CA LEU A 149 -2.95 -7.22 -20.95
C LEU A 149 -2.72 -8.50 -20.13
N ILE A 150 -1.67 -8.48 -19.32
CA ILE A 150 -1.27 -9.56 -18.42
C ILE A 150 -1.93 -9.34 -17.07
N PHE A 151 -2.51 -10.38 -16.48
CA PHE A 151 -3.00 -10.33 -15.12
C PHE A 151 -1.83 -10.21 -14.13
N GLN A 152 -1.84 -9.16 -13.30
CA GLN A 152 -0.76 -8.88 -12.36
C GLN A 152 -1.16 -9.23 -10.93
N ALA A 153 -2.33 -8.75 -10.49
CA ALA A 153 -2.76 -8.89 -9.11
C ALA A 153 -4.29 -8.92 -8.96
N GLN A 154 -4.76 -9.73 -8.01
CA GLN A 154 -6.11 -9.68 -7.49
C GLN A 154 -6.01 -9.57 -5.97
N ILE A 155 -6.61 -8.53 -5.39
CA ILE A 155 -6.59 -8.28 -3.95
C ILE A 155 -8.02 -8.33 -3.43
N ASN A 156 -8.31 -9.27 -2.54
CA ASN A 156 -9.56 -9.30 -1.80
C ASN A 156 -9.50 -8.27 -0.67
N LEU A 157 -10.27 -7.20 -0.81
CA LEU A 157 -10.26 -6.08 0.14
C LEU A 157 -10.80 -6.48 1.53
N SER A 158 -11.52 -7.59 1.62
CA SER A 158 -11.98 -8.13 2.90
C SER A 158 -10.82 -8.57 3.80
N ASP A 159 -9.68 -8.98 3.21
CA ASP A 159 -8.46 -9.35 3.95
C ASP A 159 -7.85 -8.13 4.65
N LEU A 160 -8.11 -6.95 4.09
CA LEU A 160 -7.54 -5.67 4.52
C LEU A 160 -8.52 -4.84 5.35
N ARG A 161 -9.73 -5.33 5.64
CA ARG A 161 -10.78 -4.55 6.33
C ARG A 161 -10.41 -4.01 7.72
N HIS A 162 -9.31 -4.49 8.32
CA HIS A 162 -8.79 -4.03 9.60
C HIS A 162 -7.52 -3.19 9.46
N SER A 163 -7.07 -2.94 8.23
CA SER A 163 -5.84 -2.24 7.95
C SER A 163 -6.01 -0.73 8.08
N VAL A 164 -5.17 -0.09 8.88
CA VAL A 164 -5.21 1.36 9.08
C VAL A 164 -4.83 2.10 7.81
N ALA A 165 -3.86 1.57 7.05
CA ALA A 165 -3.51 2.12 5.75
C ALA A 165 -4.75 2.18 4.84
N THR A 166 -5.49 1.08 4.70
CA THR A 166 -6.65 1.06 3.79
C THR A 166 -7.80 1.96 4.25
N HIS A 167 -8.05 2.07 5.55
CA HIS A 167 -9.07 2.98 6.12
C HIS A 167 -8.72 4.44 5.87
N ARG A 168 -7.46 4.82 6.14
CA ARG A 168 -6.98 6.21 5.97
C ARG A 168 -7.17 6.71 4.54
N PHE A 169 -6.97 5.84 3.56
CA PHE A 169 -7.06 6.21 2.14
C PHE A 169 -8.45 5.90 1.52
N GLY A 170 -9.43 5.50 2.34
CA GLY A 170 -10.81 5.34 1.89
C GLY A 170 -11.04 4.18 0.92
N LEU A 171 -10.24 3.11 1.02
CA LEU A 171 -10.48 1.90 0.23
C LEU A 171 -11.82 1.25 0.60
N PRO A 172 -12.51 0.59 -0.35
CA PRO A 172 -13.66 -0.24 -0.02
C PRO A 172 -13.27 -1.33 0.99
N SER A 173 -14.17 -1.64 1.91
CA SER A 173 -13.93 -2.66 2.96
C SER A 173 -14.07 -4.11 2.47
N ASP A 174 -14.57 -4.30 1.25
CA ASP A 174 -14.88 -5.58 0.62
C ASP A 174 -14.83 -5.49 -0.91
N GLY A 175 -14.96 -6.64 -1.56
CA GLY A 175 -14.80 -6.80 -3.01
C GLY A 175 -13.35 -7.03 -3.40
N TRP A 176 -13.07 -6.87 -4.70
CA TRP A 176 -11.75 -7.17 -5.26
C TRP A 176 -11.21 -6.00 -6.08
N LEU A 177 -9.94 -5.68 -5.87
CA LEU A 177 -9.16 -4.92 -6.84
C LEU A 177 -8.46 -5.90 -7.77
N VAL A 178 -8.61 -5.71 -9.08
CA VAL A 178 -7.97 -6.55 -10.10
C VAL A 178 -7.16 -5.67 -11.03
N LEU A 179 -5.88 -5.98 -11.15
CA LEU A 179 -4.90 -5.24 -11.94
C LEU A 179 -4.40 -6.07 -13.11
N PHE A 180 -4.38 -5.43 -14.27
CA PHE A 180 -3.73 -5.90 -15.48
C PHE A 180 -2.70 -4.88 -15.96
N ALA A 181 -1.61 -5.36 -16.55
CA ALA A 181 -0.59 -4.52 -17.18
C ALA A 181 -0.05 -5.19 -18.43
N PHE A 182 0.23 -4.40 -19.45
CA PHE A 182 0.94 -4.85 -20.65
C PHE A 182 2.44 -4.83 -20.35
N ASP A 183 3.12 -5.92 -20.70
CA ASP A 183 4.57 -5.98 -20.72
C ASP A 183 5.04 -6.77 -21.95
N ASP A 184 6.09 -6.28 -22.58
CA ASP A 184 6.74 -6.90 -23.73
C ASP A 184 8.25 -6.70 -23.66
N GLU A 185 8.94 -7.68 -23.07
CA GLU A 185 10.39 -7.69 -22.93
C GLU A 185 11.16 -7.56 -24.27
N ILE A 186 10.58 -8.02 -25.39
CA ILE A 186 11.25 -7.98 -26.69
C ILE A 186 11.34 -6.55 -27.21
N THR A 187 10.20 -5.85 -27.17
CA THR A 187 10.09 -4.47 -27.67
C THR A 187 10.50 -3.45 -26.61
N GLY A 188 10.41 -3.82 -25.33
CA GLY A 188 10.58 -2.94 -24.17
C GLY A 188 9.35 -2.08 -23.87
N TYR A 189 8.18 -2.40 -24.43
CA TYR A 189 6.94 -1.69 -24.13
C TYR A 189 6.37 -2.15 -22.79
N GLN A 190 6.19 -1.19 -21.90
CA GLN A 190 5.68 -1.40 -20.54
C GLN A 190 4.96 -0.11 -20.07
N PRO A 191 4.18 -0.16 -18.98
CA PRO A 191 3.43 1.00 -18.52
C PRO A 191 4.37 2.17 -18.17
N GLY A 192 4.06 3.35 -18.70
CA GLY A 192 4.77 4.59 -18.40
C GLY A 192 6.12 4.79 -19.12
N VAL A 193 6.54 3.87 -20.01
CA VAL A 193 7.83 3.98 -20.72
C VAL A 193 7.63 3.99 -22.24
N VAL A 194 8.05 5.07 -22.90
CA VAL A 194 8.00 5.22 -24.37
C VAL A 194 9.37 5.64 -24.90
N SER A 195 10.31 4.69 -24.98
CA SER A 195 11.35 4.62 -26.03
C SER A 195 12.53 3.75 -25.59
N ARG A 196 13.02 2.92 -26.52
CA ARG A 196 14.31 2.23 -26.42
C ARG A 196 15.36 3.08 -27.16
N GLY A 197 16.18 3.83 -26.43
CA GLY A 197 17.24 4.71 -26.96
C GLY A 197 17.90 5.55 -25.86
N ALA A 198 18.92 6.36 -26.21
CA ALA A 198 19.60 7.26 -25.27
C ALA A 198 18.66 8.35 -24.70
N ASP A 199 17.58 8.66 -25.41
CA ASP A 199 16.55 9.61 -25.02
C ASP A 199 15.29 8.85 -24.55
N ARG A 200 15.35 8.20 -23.38
CA ARG A 200 14.15 7.62 -22.75
C ARG A 200 13.18 8.76 -22.45
N VAL A 201 12.08 8.83 -23.20
CA VAL A 201 11.00 9.79 -22.94
C VAL A 201 9.89 9.04 -22.21
N TYR A 202 9.67 9.42 -20.95
CA TYR A 202 8.56 8.90 -20.16
C TYR A 202 7.31 9.67 -20.55
N LYS A 203 6.41 9.00 -21.26
CA LYS A 203 5.09 9.53 -21.62
C LYS A 203 4.06 8.49 -21.24
N GLU A 204 2.94 8.98 -20.72
CA GLU A 204 1.76 8.14 -20.53
C GLU A 204 1.37 7.53 -21.88
N VAL A 205 1.37 6.20 -21.94
CA VAL A 205 0.70 5.46 -23.01
C VAL A 205 -0.65 5.04 -22.43
N PRO A 206 -1.75 5.63 -22.90
CA PRO A 206 -3.06 5.18 -22.48
C PRO A 206 -3.24 3.68 -22.78
N ASP A 207 -4.06 3.02 -21.97
CA ASP A 207 -4.52 1.64 -22.17
C ASP A 207 -3.49 0.52 -21.97
N LEU A 208 -2.24 0.80 -21.55
CA LEU A 208 -1.26 -0.27 -21.23
C LEU A 208 -1.49 -0.94 -19.89
N THR A 209 -2.48 -0.51 -19.12
CA THR A 209 -2.83 -1.10 -17.84
C THR A 209 -4.35 -1.13 -17.70
N LEU A 210 -4.88 -1.87 -16.73
CA LEU A 210 -6.27 -1.76 -16.28
C LEU A 210 -6.35 -2.06 -14.79
N LEU A 211 -6.91 -1.14 -14.01
CA LEU A 211 -7.31 -1.39 -12.63
C LEU A 211 -8.84 -1.37 -12.54
N THR A 212 -9.44 -2.43 -12.01
CA THR A 212 -10.89 -2.51 -11.84
C THR A 212 -11.29 -2.97 -10.45
N TYR A 213 -12.44 -2.47 -9.99
CA TYR A 213 -13.08 -2.90 -8.76
C TYR A 213 -14.26 -3.80 -9.08
N ILE A 214 -14.32 -4.93 -8.39
CA ILE A 214 -15.37 -5.92 -8.52
C ILE A 214 -16.10 -5.97 -7.17
N PRO A 215 -17.41 -5.68 -7.11
CA PRO A 215 -18.14 -5.65 -5.86
C PRO A 215 -18.24 -7.05 -5.23
N ALA A 216 -18.27 -7.12 -3.90
CA ALA A 216 -18.37 -8.39 -3.15
C ALA A 216 -19.58 -9.26 -3.53
N SER A 217 -20.63 -8.65 -4.09
CA SER A 217 -21.83 -9.35 -4.57
C SER A 217 -21.65 -10.05 -5.91
N ALA A 218 -20.52 -9.84 -6.61
CA ALA A 218 -20.27 -10.46 -7.90
C ALA A 218 -19.99 -11.96 -7.75
N GLU A 219 -20.55 -12.76 -8.64
CA GLU A 219 -20.23 -14.17 -8.75
C GLU A 219 -18.97 -14.32 -9.62
N LEU A 220 -17.88 -14.79 -9.00
CA LEU A 220 -16.60 -14.93 -9.68
C LEU A 220 -16.44 -16.32 -10.29
N VAL A 221 -15.84 -16.37 -11.47
CA VAL A 221 -15.35 -17.59 -12.11
C VAL A 221 -13.87 -17.42 -12.45
N ARG A 222 -13.11 -18.51 -12.41
CA ARG A 222 -11.70 -18.48 -12.82
C ARG A 222 -11.60 -18.37 -14.33
N PHE A 223 -11.01 -17.30 -14.84
CA PHE A 223 -10.88 -17.09 -16.28
C PHE A 223 -9.71 -17.87 -16.85
N ALA A 224 -9.90 -18.55 -17.98
CA ALA A 224 -8.77 -19.08 -18.73
C ALA A 224 -8.00 -17.92 -19.38
N LEU A 225 -6.67 -18.07 -19.48
CA LEU A 225 -5.85 -17.11 -20.18
C LEU A 225 -6.23 -17.07 -21.67
N PRO A 226 -6.36 -15.88 -22.29
CA PRO A 226 -6.56 -15.72 -23.72
C PRO A 226 -5.61 -16.54 -24.59
N THR A 227 -6.14 -17.05 -25.70
CA THR A 227 -5.31 -17.63 -26.75
C THR A 227 -4.46 -16.52 -27.39
N GLY A 228 -3.18 -16.82 -27.65
CA GLY A 228 -2.24 -15.86 -28.25
C GLY A 228 -1.50 -14.95 -27.27
N MET A 229 -1.69 -15.14 -25.96
CA MET A 229 -0.78 -14.54 -24.98
C MET A 229 0.63 -15.12 -25.17
N ARG A 230 1.66 -14.27 -25.10
CA ARG A 230 3.05 -14.70 -25.34
C ARG A 230 3.54 -15.61 -24.19
N PRO A 231 4.51 -16.51 -24.43
CA PRO A 231 5.06 -17.42 -23.42
C PRO A 231 5.51 -16.77 -22.11
N TRP A 232 6.20 -15.63 -22.19
CA TRP A 232 6.66 -14.87 -21.02
C TRP A 232 5.58 -13.97 -20.41
N ASN A 233 4.43 -13.83 -21.07
CA ASN A 233 3.30 -13.03 -20.61
C ASN A 233 2.28 -13.87 -19.84
N HIS A 234 2.60 -15.15 -19.56
CA HIS A 234 1.82 -15.99 -18.67
C HIS A 234 2.72 -16.66 -17.64
N ALA A 235 2.27 -16.68 -16.39
CA ALA A 235 2.83 -17.52 -15.36
C ALA A 235 1.97 -18.78 -15.23
N ASP A 236 2.59 -19.96 -15.34
CA ASP A 236 1.93 -21.25 -15.04
C ASP A 236 1.71 -21.45 -13.53
N PHE A 237 2.21 -20.54 -12.72
CA PHE A 237 2.06 -20.49 -11.28
C PHE A 237 1.29 -19.24 -10.85
N ALA A 238 0.88 -19.22 -9.59
CA ALA A 238 0.39 -18.02 -8.92
C ALA A 238 1.22 -17.79 -7.66
N CYS A 239 1.12 -16.60 -7.07
CA CYS A 239 1.67 -16.37 -5.74
C CYS A 239 0.53 -16.08 -4.77
N SER A 240 0.43 -16.86 -3.69
CA SER A 240 -0.45 -16.52 -2.57
C SER A 240 0.14 -15.31 -1.83
N LEU A 241 -0.75 -14.46 -1.31
CA LEU A 241 -0.33 -13.24 -0.61
C LEU A 241 -0.57 -13.36 0.89
N THR A 242 0.37 -12.80 1.65
CA THR A 242 0.18 -12.46 3.05
C THR A 242 0.41 -10.97 3.24
N PHE A 243 -0.41 -10.36 4.09
CA PHE A 243 -0.43 -8.92 4.33
C PHE A 243 0.14 -8.60 5.70
N GLY A 244 1.00 -7.58 5.75
CA GLY A 244 1.51 -6.98 6.98
C GLY A 244 1.21 -5.49 7.03
N GLU A 245 1.32 -4.89 8.21
CA GLU A 245 1.24 -3.44 8.39
C GLU A 245 2.63 -2.89 8.65
N SER A 246 2.95 -1.76 8.04
CA SER A 246 4.23 -1.07 8.24
C SER A 246 4.08 0.44 8.04
N LEU A 247 5.21 1.12 8.15
CA LEU A 247 5.35 2.53 7.86
C LEU A 247 6.20 2.76 6.62
N ASP A 248 5.85 3.80 5.90
CA ASP A 248 6.58 4.28 4.75
C ASP A 248 6.85 5.77 4.89
N ILE A 249 7.93 6.20 4.28
CA ILE A 249 8.41 7.57 4.25
C ILE A 249 8.79 7.91 2.82
N PRO A 250 8.59 9.14 2.37
CA PRO A 250 8.91 9.52 1.01
C PRO A 250 10.41 9.35 0.73
N TRP A 251 10.76 9.14 -0.52
CA TRP A 251 12.14 9.36 -0.92
C TRP A 251 12.44 10.87 -0.87
N GLY A 252 13.71 11.24 -0.71
CA GLY A 252 14.09 12.67 -0.65
C GLY A 252 13.54 13.47 -1.84
N TYR A 253 13.56 12.89 -3.04
CA TYR A 253 13.04 13.50 -4.27
C TYR A 253 11.51 13.65 -4.32
N ASP A 254 10.76 12.98 -3.44
CA ASP A 254 9.30 13.04 -3.44
C ASP A 254 8.77 14.24 -2.65
N THR A 255 9.69 15.02 -2.06
CA THR A 255 9.38 16.16 -1.22
C THR A 255 10.29 17.32 -1.58
N ASP A 256 9.76 18.53 -1.49
CA ASP A 256 10.58 19.76 -1.53
C ASP A 256 11.20 20.09 -0.17
N ASP A 257 11.18 19.16 0.79
CA ASP A 257 11.68 19.40 2.15
C ASP A 257 13.20 19.19 2.18
N PRO A 258 14.02 20.27 2.21
CA PRO A 258 15.48 20.19 2.09
C PRO A 258 16.12 19.27 3.15
N ARG A 259 15.41 19.07 4.27
CA ARG A 259 15.87 18.27 5.40
C ARG A 259 15.79 16.76 5.14
N LEU A 260 15.00 16.32 4.16
CA LEU A 260 14.94 14.91 3.70
C LEU A 260 16.04 14.58 2.68
N HIS A 261 16.74 15.57 2.14
CA HIS A 261 17.88 15.39 1.23
C HIS A 261 19.23 15.33 1.96
N ASP A 262 19.25 15.43 3.28
CA ASP A 262 20.45 15.18 4.06
C ASP A 262 20.89 13.73 3.84
N GLU A 263 22.19 13.51 3.61
CA GLU A 263 22.74 12.22 3.22
C GLU A 263 22.49 11.16 4.30
N GLY A 264 22.69 11.51 5.57
CA GLY A 264 22.45 10.60 6.69
C GLY A 264 20.97 10.25 6.86
N VAL A 265 20.09 11.21 6.59
CA VAL A 265 18.63 10.96 6.56
C VAL A 265 18.27 10.07 5.38
N SER A 266 18.82 10.33 4.19
CA SER A 266 18.55 9.55 2.98
C SER A 266 18.98 8.09 3.10
N GLU A 267 20.18 7.83 3.62
CA GLU A 267 20.68 6.48 3.89
C GLU A 267 19.82 5.76 4.92
N TRP A 268 19.46 6.47 5.99
CA TRP A 268 18.54 5.92 6.99
C TRP A 268 17.17 5.58 6.39
N MET A 269 16.60 6.47 5.58
CA MET A 269 15.32 6.23 4.92
C MET A 269 15.37 5.02 3.99
N ALA A 270 16.47 4.87 3.25
CA ALA A 270 16.73 3.71 2.40
C ALA A 270 16.76 2.40 3.22
N SER A 271 17.38 2.42 4.40
CA SER A 271 17.40 1.27 5.32
C SER A 271 16.01 0.92 5.85
N MET A 272 15.17 1.94 6.07
CA MET A 272 13.83 1.79 6.65
C MET A 272 12.79 1.21 5.69
N ARG A 273 12.89 1.54 4.40
CA ARG A 273 11.96 1.04 3.38
C ARG A 273 12.07 -0.46 3.12
N GLY A 274 13.03 -1.16 3.73
CA GLY A 274 13.01 -2.63 3.81
C GLY A 274 13.11 -3.37 2.47
N GLY A 275 13.77 -2.77 1.47
CA GLY A 275 14.04 -3.41 0.18
C GLY A 275 12.91 -3.31 -0.86
N TRP A 276 13.09 -4.02 -1.97
CA TRP A 276 12.31 -3.93 -3.22
C TRP A 276 10.95 -4.65 -3.16
N GLY A 277 10.24 -4.57 -2.03
CA GLY A 277 9.01 -5.33 -1.78
C GLY A 277 7.75 -4.79 -2.47
N CYS A 278 6.69 -5.58 -2.45
CA CYS A 278 5.34 -5.16 -2.86
C CYS A 278 4.59 -4.51 -1.69
N LYS A 279 3.79 -3.48 -1.97
CA LYS A 279 2.97 -2.80 -0.94
C LYS A 279 1.70 -2.18 -1.50
N LEU A 280 0.72 -1.94 -0.63
CA LEU A 280 -0.42 -1.06 -0.88
C LEU A 280 -0.24 0.25 -0.12
N MET A 281 -0.64 1.34 -0.78
CA MET A 281 -0.56 2.71 -0.27
C MET A 281 0.87 3.18 0.01
N GLY A 282 0.97 4.39 0.56
CA GLY A 282 2.24 5.00 0.95
C GLY A 282 2.78 5.91 -0.14
N TYR A 283 4.09 5.85 -0.33
CA TYR A 283 4.82 6.61 -1.32
C TYR A 283 5.31 5.69 -2.44
N PRO A 284 5.35 6.15 -3.69
CA PRO A 284 5.89 5.36 -4.79
C PRO A 284 7.38 5.05 -4.62
N TRP A 285 7.90 4.18 -5.49
CA TRP A 285 9.32 3.92 -5.60
C TRP A 285 9.93 4.71 -6.76
N HIS A 286 10.80 5.66 -6.45
CA HIS A 286 11.41 6.56 -7.44
C HIS A 286 12.87 6.21 -7.67
N GLY A 287 13.12 5.31 -8.62
CA GLY A 287 14.49 4.93 -8.98
C GLY A 287 15.14 5.84 -10.02
N ARG A 288 14.36 6.40 -10.96
CA ARG A 288 14.92 6.88 -12.25
C ARG A 288 14.30 8.13 -12.88
N THR A 289 13.31 8.80 -12.28
CA THR A 289 12.63 9.95 -12.92
C THR A 289 12.27 11.07 -11.95
N GLU A 290 12.30 12.31 -12.45
CA GLU A 290 12.11 13.55 -11.69
C GLU A 290 10.63 13.89 -11.40
N ASN A 291 9.67 13.20 -12.03
CA ASN A 291 8.23 13.44 -11.82
C ASN A 291 7.39 12.25 -12.26
N THR A 292 6.89 11.47 -11.31
CA THR A 292 6.12 10.22 -11.54
C THR A 292 4.69 10.29 -11.03
N SER A 293 4.39 11.22 -10.11
CA SER A 293 3.01 11.44 -9.69
C SER A 293 2.29 12.19 -10.81
N PRO A 294 1.12 11.69 -11.28
CA PRO A 294 0.34 12.41 -12.29
C PRO A 294 -0.24 13.74 -11.80
N GLY A 295 -0.13 14.04 -10.49
CA GLY A 295 -0.55 15.31 -9.89
C GLY A 295 -0.81 15.21 -8.38
N PRO A 296 -1.17 16.32 -7.72
CA PRO A 296 -1.41 16.35 -6.28
C PRO A 296 -2.62 15.52 -5.81
N ASP A 297 -3.61 15.32 -6.71
CA ASP A 297 -4.85 14.57 -6.45
C ASP A 297 -4.72 13.07 -6.76
N TRP A 298 -3.49 12.60 -6.99
CA TRP A 298 -3.17 11.20 -7.23
C TRP A 298 -2.51 10.58 -6.01
N ARG A 299 -2.78 9.30 -5.80
CA ARG A 299 -2.25 8.51 -4.70
C ARG A 299 -1.67 7.22 -5.25
N ASN A 300 -0.49 6.82 -4.75
CA ASN A 300 0.01 5.48 -5.00
C ASN A 300 -0.92 4.48 -4.31
N LEU A 301 -1.47 3.55 -5.08
CA LEU A 301 -2.38 2.52 -4.60
C LEU A 301 -1.62 1.23 -4.33
N ILE A 302 -0.83 0.77 -5.29
CA ILE A 302 -0.05 -0.46 -5.19
C ILE A 302 1.31 -0.26 -5.85
N THR A 303 2.35 -0.72 -5.18
CA THR A 303 3.69 -0.90 -5.73
C THR A 303 3.93 -2.40 -5.87
N LEU A 304 4.22 -2.86 -7.08
CA LEU A 304 4.60 -4.24 -7.37
C LEU A 304 6.11 -4.28 -7.64
N GLY A 305 6.89 -4.76 -6.68
CA GLY A 305 8.31 -5.00 -6.89
C GLY A 305 8.59 -6.29 -7.67
N SER A 306 9.74 -6.34 -8.33
CA SER A 306 10.26 -7.59 -8.89
C SER A 306 10.41 -8.66 -7.80
N ILE A 307 9.96 -9.88 -8.10
CA ILE A 307 10.05 -11.04 -7.22
C ILE A 307 11.01 -12.04 -7.87
N GLN A 308 12.30 -11.90 -7.58
CA GLN A 308 13.37 -12.63 -8.24
C GLN A 308 13.20 -14.16 -8.15
N GLU A 309 12.69 -14.64 -7.02
CA GLU A 309 12.46 -16.07 -6.77
C GLU A 309 11.48 -16.69 -7.77
N THR A 310 10.58 -15.88 -8.32
CA THR A 310 9.55 -16.31 -9.28
C THR A 310 9.93 -15.98 -10.73
N GLY A 311 11.04 -15.29 -10.95
CA GLY A 311 11.42 -14.74 -12.26
C GLY A 311 10.56 -13.57 -12.74
N TRP A 312 9.56 -13.14 -11.97
CA TRP A 312 8.74 -11.97 -12.28
C TRP A 312 9.54 -10.70 -11.99
N SER A 313 9.83 -9.92 -13.04
CA SER A 313 10.63 -8.71 -12.90
C SER A 313 10.09 -7.56 -13.74
N TRP A 314 10.14 -6.36 -13.19
CA TRP A 314 9.95 -5.10 -13.89
C TRP A 314 11.33 -4.56 -14.29
N CYS A 315 11.65 -4.54 -15.58
CA CYS A 315 12.97 -4.11 -16.05
C CYS A 315 14.13 -4.84 -15.32
N ASP A 316 15.16 -4.08 -14.92
CA ASP A 316 16.36 -4.52 -14.23
C ASP A 316 16.11 -4.75 -12.71
N GLY A 317 15.00 -5.37 -12.34
CA GLY A 317 14.67 -5.68 -10.94
C GLY A 317 13.97 -4.54 -10.18
N GLN A 318 13.19 -3.73 -10.87
CA GLN A 318 12.56 -2.52 -10.33
C GLN A 318 11.11 -2.77 -9.89
N HIS A 319 10.23 -1.78 -10.05
CA HIS A 319 8.84 -1.82 -9.57
C HIS A 319 7.86 -1.25 -10.59
N LEU A 320 6.63 -1.75 -10.58
CA LEU A 320 5.47 -1.08 -11.15
C LEU A 320 4.69 -0.36 -10.04
N ASP A 321 4.68 0.96 -10.09
CA ASP A 321 3.79 1.78 -9.26
C ASP A 321 2.48 2.06 -9.98
N VAL A 322 1.36 1.81 -9.30
CA VAL A 322 0.03 2.09 -9.80
C VAL A 322 -0.63 3.17 -8.96
N TYR A 323 -1.06 4.24 -9.60
CA TYR A 323 -1.70 5.39 -8.98
C TYR A 323 -3.18 5.43 -9.28
N VAL A 324 -3.95 5.97 -8.35
CA VAL A 324 -5.38 6.21 -8.49
C VAL A 324 -5.70 7.66 -8.14
N HIS A 325 -6.62 8.27 -8.88
CA HIS A 325 -7.13 9.59 -8.55
C HIS A 325 -7.99 9.52 -7.28
N GLU A 326 -7.95 10.54 -6.41
CA GLU A 326 -8.72 10.54 -5.17
C GLU A 326 -10.23 10.42 -5.38
N ASP A 327 -10.78 11.06 -6.42
CA ASP A 327 -12.20 10.89 -6.78
C ASP A 327 -12.50 9.45 -7.17
N GLY A 328 -11.54 8.76 -7.77
CA GLY A 328 -11.68 7.37 -8.14
C GLY A 328 -11.78 6.46 -6.93
N LEU A 329 -10.95 6.69 -5.91
CA LEU A 329 -11.05 6.01 -4.60
C LEU A 329 -12.42 6.27 -3.97
N ARG A 330 -12.85 7.54 -3.89
CA ARG A 330 -14.12 7.94 -3.28
C ARG A 330 -15.33 7.31 -3.98
N ASN A 331 -15.31 7.27 -5.31
CA ASN A 331 -16.42 6.80 -6.13
C ASN A 331 -16.32 5.31 -6.52
N ARG A 332 -15.31 4.59 -6.03
CA ARG A 332 -14.98 3.21 -6.46
C ARG A 332 -14.83 3.08 -7.98
N SER A 333 -14.36 4.15 -8.61
CA SER A 333 -14.11 4.25 -10.04
C SER A 333 -12.62 4.38 -10.26
N PHE A 334 -11.96 3.27 -10.54
CA PHE A 334 -10.49 3.22 -10.58
C PHE A 334 -9.93 3.66 -11.94
N HIS A 335 -10.59 4.61 -12.59
CA HIS A 335 -10.15 5.28 -13.81
C HIS A 335 -10.19 6.80 -13.63
N PRO A 336 -9.20 7.55 -14.15
CA PRO A 336 -7.94 7.05 -14.70
C PRO A 336 -7.02 6.52 -13.60
N PHE A 337 -6.11 5.64 -13.97
CA PHE A 337 -5.09 5.10 -13.08
C PHE A 337 -3.77 5.07 -13.89
N TYR A 338 -2.64 5.32 -13.25
CA TYR A 338 -1.34 5.47 -13.93
C TYR A 338 -0.41 4.35 -13.47
N GLY A 339 0.13 3.57 -14.41
CA GLY A 339 1.12 2.54 -14.12
C GLY A 339 2.50 2.99 -14.59
N TYR A 340 3.50 2.94 -13.71
CA TYR A 340 4.87 3.31 -14.01
C TYR A 340 5.85 2.23 -13.59
N ALA A 341 6.52 1.61 -14.57
CA ALA A 341 7.67 0.76 -14.31
C ALA A 341 8.94 1.64 -14.17
N ALA A 342 9.49 1.73 -12.95
CA ALA A 342 10.66 2.57 -12.63
C ALA A 342 11.98 1.92 -13.03
#